data_AF-A0A3R6HXL1-F1
#
_entry.id   AF-A0A3R6HXL1-F1
#
_cell.length_a   1.000
_cell.length_b   1.000
_cell.length_c   1.000
_cell.angle_alpha   90.00
_cell.angle_beta   90.00
_cell.angle_gamma   90.00
#
_symmetry.space_group_name_H-M   'P 1'
#
loop_
_entity.id
_entity.type
_entity.pdbx_description
1 polymer ?
#
loop_
_entity_poly.entity_id
_entity_poly.type
_entity_poly.pdbx_seq_one_letter_code
_entity_poly.pdbx_strand_id
1 'polypeptide(L)' 'MEDLPIGSEIVLKVVKSETEECNGCFFDEISSNIYENICKDICCAAIERKDKKNVQFIRVK' A
#
# COMPACT_ATOMS: atom_id res chain seq x y z
N MET A 1 -7.20 0.76 13.12
CA MET A 1 -7.05 -0.36 12.16
C MET A 1 -8.43 -0.98 12.01
N GLU A 2 -8.92 -1.10 10.78
CA GLU A 2 -10.22 -1.73 10.49
C GLU A 2 -10.15 -3.23 10.86
N ASP A 3 -11.21 -3.76 11.49
CA ASP A 3 -11.28 -5.18 11.85
C ASP A 3 -11.85 -5.97 10.67
N LEU A 4 -10.95 -6.63 9.93
CA LEU A 4 -11.27 -7.42 8.74
C LEU A 4 -11.56 -8.87 9.17
N PRO A 5 -12.83 -9.33 9.15
CA PRO A 5 -13.15 -10.67 9.62
C PRO A 5 -12.54 -11.74 8.72
N ILE A 6 -12.30 -12.92 9.30
CA ILE A 6 -11.83 -14.10 8.57
C ILE A 6 -12.76 -14.39 7.38
N GLY A 7 -12.18 -14.53 6.19
CA GLY A 7 -12.93 -14.73 4.94
C GLY A 7 -13.26 -13.45 4.19
N SER A 8 -12.83 -12.28 4.67
CA SER A 8 -12.96 -11.02 3.93
C SER A 8 -12.10 -11.01 2.67
N GLU A 9 -12.68 -10.57 1.56
CA GLU A 9 -11.97 -10.27 0.33
C GLU A 9 -11.80 -8.76 0.18
N ILE A 10 -10.59 -8.32 -0.18
CA ILE A 10 -10.25 -6.91 -0.33
C ILE A 10 -9.68 -6.70 -1.72
N VAL A 11 -10.30 -5.80 -2.48
CA VAL A 11 -9.82 -5.41 -3.81
C VAL A 11 -9.03 -4.12 -3.67
N LEU A 12 -7.77 -4.16 -4.08
CA LEU A 12 -6.88 -3.00 -4.13
C LEU A 12 -6.70 -2.53 -5.57
N LYS A 13 -6.73 -1.21 -5.77
CA LYS A 13 -6.37 -0.55 -7.02
C LYS A 13 -5.03 0.14 -6.86
N VAL A 14 -4.15 -0.07 -7.83
CA VAL A 14 -2.87 0.64 -7.91
C VAL A 14 -3.10 1.97 -8.62
N VAL A 15 -2.79 3.07 -7.93
CA VAL A 15 -2.93 4.43 -8.46
C VAL A 15 -1.58 5.15 -8.46
N LYS A 16 -1.40 6.06 -9.42
CA LYS A 16 -0.20 6.92 -9.45
C LYS A 16 -0.25 7.89 -8.26
N SER A 17 0.86 8.03 -7.56
CA SER A 17 1.11 9.07 -6.55
C SER A 17 2.15 10.08 -7.06
N GLU A 18 2.11 11.29 -6.53
CA GLU A 18 3.13 12.32 -6.74
C GLU A 18 4.25 12.23 -5.70
N THR A 19 4.00 11.59 -4.55
CA THR A 19 4.96 11.44 -3.45
C THR A 19 5.40 9.98 -3.31
N GLU A 20 6.60 9.77 -2.75
CA GLU A 20 7.07 8.44 -2.33
C GLU A 20 6.50 8.00 -0.98
N GLU A 21 5.74 8.88 -0.33
CA GLU A 21 5.12 8.60 0.95
C GLU A 21 4.05 7.52 0.80
N CYS A 22 4.16 6.48 1.63
CA CYS A 22 3.13 5.46 1.76
C CYS A 22 1.97 5.89 2.66
N ASN A 23 2.04 7.10 3.22
CA ASN A 23 0.98 7.69 4.05
C ASN A 23 -0.38 7.59 3.33
N GLY A 24 -1.35 6.92 3.95
CA GLY A 24 -2.70 6.74 3.39
C GLY A 24 -2.83 5.63 2.35
N CYS A 25 -1.79 4.81 2.15
CA CYS A 25 -1.88 3.54 1.44
C CYS A 25 -2.56 2.49 2.34
N PHE A 26 -3.26 1.52 1.75
CA PHE A 26 -3.85 0.41 2.50
C PHE A 26 -2.83 -0.31 3.39
N PHE A 27 -1.58 -0.45 2.92
CA PHE A 27 -0.51 -1.10 3.66
C PHE A 27 0.05 -0.26 4.82
N ASP A 28 -0.05 1.07 4.73
CA ASP A 28 0.30 1.99 5.81
C ASP A 28 -0.73 1.94 6.95
N GLU A 29 -2.01 1.78 6.61
CA GLU A 29 -3.08 1.61 7.60
C GLU A 29 -2.94 0.32 8.44
N ILE A 30 -2.36 -0.74 7.86
CA ILE A 30 -2.10 -2.02 8.53
C ILE A 30 -0.66 -2.18 9.04
N SER A 31 0.21 -1.23 8.70
CA SER A 31 1.59 -1.16 9.18
C SER A 31 1.57 -0.89 10.68
N SER A 32 1.74 -1.93 11.48
CA SER A 32 2.05 -1.81 12.90
C SER A 32 3.54 -2.02 13.11
N ASN A 33 4.14 -1.34 14.11
CA ASN A 33 5.57 -1.48 14.44
C ASN A 33 6.05 -2.93 14.73
N ILE A 34 5.13 -3.90 14.81
CA ILE A 34 5.41 -5.33 15.06
C ILE A 34 5.70 -6.09 13.77
N TYR A 35 5.11 -5.66 12.65
CA TYR A 35 5.35 -6.24 11.33
C TYR A 35 6.14 -5.19 10.55
N GLU A 36 7.40 -5.52 10.25
CA GLU A 36 8.31 -4.73 9.42
C GLU A 36 7.57 -3.96 8.33
N ASN A 37 7.94 -2.69 8.12
CA ASN A 37 7.23 -1.78 7.21
C ASN A 37 6.99 -2.46 5.86
N ILE A 38 5.78 -3.00 5.66
CA ILE A 38 5.38 -3.80 4.48
C ILE A 38 5.59 -3.01 3.19
N CYS A 39 5.60 -1.68 3.28
CA CYS A 39 5.91 -0.81 2.16
C CYS A 39 7.35 -0.93 1.66
N LYS A 40 8.27 -1.54 2.41
CA LYS A 40 9.62 -1.89 1.95
C LYS A 40 9.65 -3.14 1.07
N ASP A 41 8.70 -4.06 1.27
CA ASP A 41 8.62 -5.31 0.52
C ASP A 41 7.75 -5.18 -0.75
N ILE A 42 7.08 -4.04 -0.91
CA ILE A 42 6.22 -3.74 -2.05
C ILE A 42 6.83 -2.58 -2.83
N CYS A 43 7.09 -2.78 -4.13
CA CYS A 43 7.62 -1.74 -5.01
C CYS A 43 6.61 -0.60 -5.26
N CYS A 44 6.55 0.35 -4.31
CA CYS A 44 5.75 1.57 -4.37
C CYS A 44 6.53 2.72 -5.03
N ALA A 45 7.85 2.76 -4.84
CA ALA A 45 8.71 3.84 -5.32
C ALA A 45 9.02 3.70 -6.82
N ALA A 46 9.08 4.84 -7.51
CA ALA A 46 9.40 4.92 -8.94
C ALA A 46 10.76 4.28 -9.28
N ILE A 47 11.73 4.33 -8.36
CA ILE A 47 13.08 3.77 -8.55
C ILE A 47 13.07 2.25 -8.72
N GLU A 48 12.09 1.56 -8.14
CA GLU A 48 11.99 0.09 -8.17
C GLU A 48 11.02 -0.41 -9.25
N ARG A 49 10.26 0.48 -9.88
CA ARG A 49 9.20 0.12 -10.84
C ARG A 49 9.59 0.35 -12.29
N LYS A 50 9.15 -0.56 -13.16
CA LYS A 50 9.35 -0.47 -14.62
C LYS A 50 8.71 0.79 -15.25
N ASP A 51 7.59 1.24 -14.70
CA ASP A 51 6.83 2.40 -15.20
C ASP A 51 7.37 3.75 -14.68
N LYS A 52 8.37 3.74 -13.80
CA LYS A 52 9.00 4.93 -13.18
C LYS A 52 8.00 5.87 -12.51
N LYS A 53 6.92 5.33 -11.95
CA LYS A 53 5.89 6.10 -11.25
C LYS A 53 5.82 5.69 -9.79
N ASN A 54 5.71 6.65 -8.89
CA ASN A 54 5.29 6.35 -7.54
C ASN A 54 3.84 5.86 -7.57
N VAL A 55 3.52 4.86 -6.76
CA VAL A 55 2.17 4.31 -6.67
C VAL A 55 1.72 4.12 -5.24
N GLN A 56 0.39 4.10 -5.08
CA GLN A 56 -0.27 3.74 -3.84
C GLN A 56 -1.31 2.65 -4.11
N PHE A 57 -1.55 1.82 -3.09
CA PHE A 57 -2.58 0.80 -3.11
C PHE A 57 -3.78 1.33 -2.34
N ILE A 58 -4.86 1.63 -3.06
CA ILE A 58 -6.10 2.14 -2.48
C ILE A 58 -7.15 1.05 -2.52
N ARG A 59 -7.96 0.95 -1.46
CA ARG A 59 -9.09 0.03 -1.44
C ARG A 59 -10.17 0.51 -2.41
N VAL A 60 -10.71 -0.41 -3.19
CA VAL A 60 -11.92 -0.15 -3.98
C VAL A 60 -13.13 -0.39 -3.07
N LYS A 61 -14.00 0.63 -2.95
CA LYS A 61 -15.29 0.53 -2.24
C LYS A 61 -16.39 0.15 -3.22
#